data_AF-V6AQ82-F1
#
_entry.id   AF-V6AQ82-F1
#
_cell.length_a   1.000
_cell.length_b   1.000
_cell.length_c   1.000
_cell.angle_alpha   90.00
_cell.angle_beta   90.00
_cell.angle_gamma   90.00
#
_symmetry.space_group_name_H-M   'P 1'
#
loop_
_entity.id
_entity.type
_entity.pdbx_description
1 polymer ?
#
loop_
_entity_poly.entity_id
_entity_poly.type
_entity_poly.pdbx_seq_one_letter_code
_entity_poly.pdbx_strand_id
1 'polypeptide(L)'
;MSDLSNQIRKIIFEKYNDPDTRFTNDEVFAVLQQNNLVDKSLIIDDMEPHFENLCSSGMMRNIAQNFTTQWFKLFEPLEEKKCSSCGMQNFLSKSEESNCLYCQKPI
;
A
#
# COMPACT_ATOMS: atom_id res chain seq x y z
N MET A 1 -1.90 2.65 -14.51
CA MET A 1 -2.03 2.01 -13.18
C MET A 1 -1.33 2.92 -12.20
N SER A 2 -2.10 3.45 -11.25
CA SER A 2 -1.82 4.69 -10.50
C SER A 2 -0.61 4.59 -9.59
N ASP A 3 0.33 5.51 -9.77
CA ASP A 3 1.52 5.76 -8.94
C ASP A 3 1.21 5.72 -7.42
N LEU A 4 0.02 6.18 -7.04
CA LEU A 4 -0.45 6.26 -5.67
C LEU A 4 -0.49 4.93 -4.91
N SER A 5 -0.92 3.84 -5.54
CA SER A 5 -0.95 2.53 -4.87
C SER A 5 0.46 2.04 -4.52
N ASN A 6 1.45 2.38 -5.34
CA ASN A 6 2.85 2.06 -5.06
C ASN A 6 3.43 2.92 -3.94
N GLN A 7 3.04 4.20 -3.89
CA GLN A 7 3.44 5.10 -2.81
C GLN A 7 2.84 4.65 -1.46
N ILE A 8 1.58 4.22 -1.44
CA ILE A 8 0.96 3.61 -0.25
C ILE A 8 1.76 2.37 0.17
N ARG A 9 2.05 1.47 -0.78
CA ARG A 9 2.85 0.27 -0.51
C ARG A 9 4.23 0.60 0.09
N LYS A 10 4.90 1.63 -0.43
CA LYS A 10 6.18 2.11 0.09
C LYS A 10 6.06 2.61 1.53
N ILE A 11 5.07 3.44 1.83
CA ILE A 11 4.84 3.95 3.19
C ILE A 11 4.56 2.82 4.17
N ILE A 12 3.74 1.84 3.75
CA ILE A 12 3.46 0.66 4.56
C ILE A 12 4.74 -0.15 4.80
N PHE A 13 5.59 -0.34 3.80
CA PHE A 13 6.89 -1.01 3.98
C PHE A 13 7.86 -0.21 4.88
N GLU A 14 7.86 1.12 4.83
CA GLU A 14 8.79 1.91 5.64
C GLU A 14 8.34 2.08 7.10
N LYS A 15 7.03 2.16 7.36
CA LYS A 15 6.48 2.46 8.70
C LYS A 15 5.72 1.32 9.36
N TYR A 16 5.14 0.42 8.56
CA TYR A 16 4.14 -0.55 9.01
C TYR A 16 4.44 -1.98 8.53
N ASN A 17 5.70 -2.31 8.25
CA ASN A 17 6.13 -3.61 7.73
C ASN A 17 6.09 -4.76 8.77
N ASP A 18 5.47 -4.52 9.91
CA ASP A 18 5.31 -5.49 10.96
C ASP A 18 3.88 -6.06 10.89
N PRO A 19 3.72 -7.38 10.69
CA PRO A 19 2.41 -8.00 10.64
C PRO A 19 1.63 -7.81 11.93
N ASP A 20 2.25 -7.57 13.09
CA ASP A 20 1.54 -7.31 14.35
C ASP A 20 1.15 -5.85 14.55
N THR A 21 1.70 -4.95 13.75
CA THR A 21 1.32 -3.54 13.76
C THR A 21 0.02 -3.33 13.00
N ARG A 22 -0.91 -2.62 13.65
CA ARG A 22 -2.14 -2.11 13.02
C ARG A 22 -1.92 -0.65 12.65
N PHE A 23 -2.46 -0.26 11.51
CA PHE A 23 -2.40 1.12 11.01
C PHE A 23 -3.74 1.51 10.42
N THR A 24 -3.96 2.81 10.22
CA THR A 24 -5.19 3.30 9.57
C THR A 24 -4.90 3.93 8.22
N ASN A 25 -5.92 3.96 7.35
CA ASN A 25 -5.87 4.79 6.14
C ASN A 25 -5.56 6.25 6.46
N ASP A 26 -6.08 6.81 7.56
CA ASP A 26 -5.80 8.19 7.98
C ASP A 26 -4.30 8.44 8.22
N GLU A 27 -3.62 7.53 8.92
CA GLU A 27 -2.18 7.68 9.17
C GLU A 27 -1.37 7.61 7.87
N VAL A 28 -1.69 6.65 7.00
CA VAL A 28 -1.04 6.51 5.70
C VAL A 28 -1.31 7.75 4.83
N PHE A 29 -2.54 8.25 4.83
CA PHE A 29 -2.95 9.43 4.09
C PHE A 29 -2.27 10.70 4.59
N ALA A 30 -2.15 10.86 5.91
CA ALA A 30 -1.39 11.96 6.50
C ALA A 30 0.07 11.95 6.05
N VAL A 31 0.71 10.77 5.99
CA VAL A 31 2.09 10.63 5.48
C VAL A 31 2.17 10.96 3.99
N LEU A 32 1.21 10.53 3.18
CA LEU A 32 1.13 10.89 1.76
C LEU A 32 1.03 12.42 1.57
N GLN A 33 0.16 13.08 2.33
CA GLN A 33 0.01 14.53 2.28
C GLN A 33 1.28 15.26 2.75
N GLN A 34 1.92 14.78 3.82
CA GLN A 34 3.17 15.35 4.33
C GLN A 34 4.31 15.26 3.31
N ASN A 35 4.36 14.17 2.56
CA ASN A 35 5.36 13.96 1.52
C ASN A 35 5.01 14.65 0.18
N ASN A 36 3.92 15.42 0.11
CA ASN A 36 3.37 16.03 -1.13
C ASN A 36 3.21 15.00 -2.27
N LEU A 37 2.88 13.76 -1.91
CA LEU A 37 2.69 12.63 -2.80
C LEU A 37 1.28 12.56 -3.37
N VAL A 38 0.34 13.21 -2.69
CA VAL A 38 -1.06 13.40 -3.08
C VAL A 38 -1.42 14.88 -3.04
N ASP A 39 -2.43 15.26 -3.84
CA ASP A 39 -2.98 16.60 -3.76
C ASP A 39 -3.64 16.84 -2.40
N LYS A 40 -3.42 18.02 -1.82
CA LYS A 40 -4.01 18.41 -0.52
C LYS A 40 -5.52 18.60 -0.57
N SER A 41 -6.09 18.70 -1.77
CA SER A 41 -7.54 18.72 -2.00
C SER A 41 -8.21 17.36 -1.88
N LEU A 42 -7.44 16.27 -1.94
CA LEU A 42 -7.99 14.92 -1.75
C LEU A 42 -8.44 14.74 -0.30
N ILE A 43 -9.52 13.99 -0.13
CA ILE A 43 -10.02 13.56 1.17
C ILE A 43 -9.87 12.05 1.30
N ILE A 44 -10.05 11.55 2.52
CA ILE A 44 -9.91 10.12 2.81
C ILE A 44 -10.88 9.25 1.98
N ASP A 45 -12.06 9.79 1.66
CA ASP A 45 -13.07 9.10 0.85
C ASP A 45 -12.57 8.83 -0.58
N ASP A 46 -11.77 9.74 -1.15
CA ASP A 46 -11.15 9.53 -2.47
C ASP A 46 -10.11 8.40 -2.45
N MET A 47 -9.56 8.11 -1.26
CA MET A 47 -8.51 7.12 -1.05
C MET A 47 -9.06 5.73 -0.74
N GLU A 48 -10.30 5.62 -0.25
CA GLU A 48 -10.97 4.36 0.06
C GLU A 48 -10.82 3.29 -1.05
N PRO A 49 -11.13 3.57 -2.33
CA PRO A 49 -10.96 2.57 -3.40
C PRO A 49 -9.51 2.13 -3.59
N HIS A 50 -8.52 2.96 -3.27
CA HIS A 50 -7.12 2.55 -3.33
C HIS A 50 -6.76 1.55 -2.23
N PHE A 51 -7.24 1.76 -1.01
CA PHE A 51 -7.03 0.83 0.10
C PHE A 51 -7.81 -0.49 -0.09
N GLU A 52 -9.04 -0.41 -0.61
CA GLU A 52 -9.84 -1.60 -0.95
C GLU A 52 -9.17 -2.47 -2.01
N ASN A 53 -8.57 -1.85 -3.04
CA ASN A 53 -7.81 -2.58 -4.06
C ASN A 53 -6.59 -3.30 -3.47
N LEU A 54 -5.88 -2.68 -2.52
CA LEU A 54 -4.76 -3.32 -1.82
C LEU A 54 -5.21 -4.46 -0.90
N CYS A 55 -6.41 -4.36 -0.32
CA CYS A 55 -6.99 -5.46 0.43
C CYS A 55 -7.39 -6.62 -0.49
N SER A 56 -8.02 -6.30 -1.63
CA SER A 56 -8.42 -7.25 -2.65
C SER A 56 -7.23 -7.97 -3.30
N SER A 57 -6.04 -7.33 -3.34
CA SER A 57 -4.81 -7.98 -3.83
C SER A 57 -4.20 -8.98 -2.84
N GLY A 58 -4.74 -9.09 -1.62
CA GLY A 58 -4.21 -9.99 -0.59
C GLY A 58 -2.96 -9.46 0.11
N MET A 59 -2.59 -8.20 -0.08
CA MET A 59 -1.43 -7.58 0.58
C MET A 59 -1.72 -7.31 2.07
N MET A 60 -2.89 -6.78 2.37
CA MET A 60 -3.33 -6.41 3.71
C MET A 60 -4.79 -6.77 3.91
N ARG A 61 -5.26 -6.76 5.14
CA ARG A 61 -6.68 -6.95 5.46
C ARG A 61 -7.20 -5.78 6.27
N ASN A 62 -8.44 -5.42 5.99
CA ASN A 62 -9.22 -4.59 6.88
C ASN A 62 -9.61 -5.43 8.12
N ILE A 63 -9.29 -4.92 9.31
CA ILE A 63 -9.62 -5.56 10.60
C ILE A 63 -10.77 -4.87 11.32
N ALA A 64 -11.04 -3.61 11.00
CA ALA A 64 -12.14 -2.81 11.55
C ALA A 64 -12.37 -1.57 10.68
N GLN A 65 -13.57 -0.99 10.78
CA GLN A 65 -13.92 0.29 10.18
C GLN A 65 -14.81 1.08 11.13
N ASN A 66 -14.63 2.40 11.17
CA ASN A 66 -15.45 3.34 11.90
C ASN A 66 -15.60 4.60 11.04
N PHE A 67 -16.78 4.79 10.45
CA PHE A 67 -17.02 5.78 9.39
C PHE A 67 -16.01 5.60 8.25
N THR A 68 -15.20 6.62 7.98
CA THR A 68 -14.20 6.68 6.92
C THR A 68 -12.85 6.14 7.38
N THR A 69 -12.62 6.01 8.69
CA THR A 69 -11.40 5.41 9.23
C THR A 69 -11.47 3.90 9.14
N GLN A 70 -10.51 3.31 8.42
CA GLN A 70 -10.35 1.88 8.26
C GLN A 70 -9.04 1.45 8.92
N TRP A 71 -9.10 0.40 9.74
CA TRP A 71 -7.92 -0.22 10.34
C TRP A 71 -7.47 -1.39 9.48
N PHE A 72 -6.18 -1.42 9.20
CA PHE A 72 -5.53 -2.45 8.42
C PHE A 72 -4.46 -3.16 9.24
N LYS A 73 -4.23 -4.42 8.86
CA LYS A 73 -3.14 -5.26 9.36
C LYS A 73 -2.55 -5.99 8.15
N LEU A 74 -1.22 -6.06 8.06
CA LEU A 74 -0.58 -6.88 7.04
C LEU A 74 -0.86 -8.36 7.28
N PHE A 75 -0.94 -9.14 6.20
CA PHE A 75 -0.95 -10.60 6.32
C PHE A 75 0.44 -11.12 6.68
N GLU A 76 1.45 -10.61 5.97
CA GLU A 76 2.86 -10.94 6.10
C GLU A 76 3.68 -9.67 5.90
N PRO A 77 4.93 -9.62 6.42
CA PRO A 77 5.86 -8.56 6.07
C PRO A 77 6.03 -8.47 4.55
N LEU A 78 6.07 -7.25 4.04
CA LEU A 78 6.40 -6.93 2.66
C LEU A 78 7.91 -7.05 2.45
N GLU A 79 8.28 -7.48 1.25
CA GLU A 79 9.65 -7.53 0.77
C GLU A 79 9.84 -6.50 -0.34
N GLU A 80 10.98 -5.80 -0.29
CA GLU A 80 11.42 -4.95 -1.38
C GLU A 80 12.10 -5.82 -2.45
N LYS A 81 11.50 -5.89 -3.64
CA LYS A 81 12.04 -6.58 -4.81
C LYS A 81 12.22 -5.61 -5.96
N LYS A 82 13.43 -5.53 -6.51
CA LYS A 82 13.72 -4.69 -7.67
C LYS A 82 13.44 -5.48 -8.95
N CYS A 83 12.60 -4.95 -9.82
CA CYS A 83 12.32 -5.61 -11.10
C CYS A 83 13.51 -5.47 -12.05
N SER A 84 13.99 -6.60 -12.57
CA SER A 84 15.08 -6.64 -13.56
C SER A 84 14.73 -5.99 -14.91
N SER A 85 13.43 -5.93 -15.24
CA SER A 85 12.98 -5.39 -16.54
C SER A 85 12.80 -3.87 -16.55
N CYS A 86 12.22 -3.28 -15.50
CA CYS A 86 11.96 -1.83 -15.45
C CYS A 86 12.83 -1.09 -14.43
N GLY A 87 13.59 -1.81 -13.59
CA GLY A 87 14.44 -1.22 -12.56
C GLY A 87 13.70 -0.64 -11.35
N MET A 88 12.36 -0.70 -11.33
CA MET A 88 11.53 -0.15 -10.25
C MET A 88 11.54 -1.06 -9.01
N GLN A 89 11.45 -0.43 -7.84
CA GLN A 89 11.22 -1.12 -6.57
C GLN A 89 9.76 -1.53 -6.46
N ASN A 90 9.52 -2.79 -6.11
CA ASN A 90 8.21 -3.35 -5.85
C ASN A 90 8.18 -3.79 -4.39
N PHE A 91 7.12 -3.43 -3.69
CA PHE A 91 6.88 -3.86 -2.32
C PHE A 91 5.74 -4.87 -2.36
N LEU A 92 6.10 -6.14 -2.25
CA LEU A 92 5.19 -7.28 -2.41
C LEU A 92 5.23 -8.14 -1.14
N SER A 93 4.11 -8.75 -0.77
CA SER A 93 4.14 -9.80 0.25
C SER A 93 4.79 -11.08 -0.32
N LYS A 94 5.27 -11.97 0.55
CA LYS A 94 5.84 -13.27 0.11
C LYS A 94 4.82 -14.13 -0.63
N SER A 95 3.55 -13.99 -0.29
CA SER A 95 2.44 -14.72 -0.88
C SER A 95 1.90 -14.11 -2.18
N GLU A 96 2.21 -12.85 -2.48
CA GLU A 96 1.83 -12.23 -3.76
C GLU A 96 2.66 -12.81 -4.92
N GLU A 97 2.04 -12.92 -6.10
CA GLU A 97 2.75 -13.30 -7.31
C GLU A 97 3.95 -12.37 -7.51
N SER A 98 5.12 -12.93 -7.81
CA SER A 98 6.35 -12.18 -8.02
C SER A 98 6.38 -11.45 -9.37
N ASN A 99 5.24 -10.90 -9.78
CA ASN A 99 5.08 -10.09 -10.98
C ASN A 99 5.24 -8.61 -10.62
N CYS A 100 5.94 -7.87 -11.48
CA CYS A 100 6.16 -6.44 -11.31
C CYS A 100 4.85 -5.67 -11.43
N LEU A 101 4.57 -4.83 -10.43
CA LEU A 101 3.38 -3.96 -10.39
C LEU A 101 3.37 -2.91 -11.53
N TYR A 102 4.53 -2.66 -12.15
CA TYR A 102 4.69 -1.67 -13.22
C TYR A 102 4.66 -2.26 -14.63
N CYS A 103 5.34 -3.38 -14.85
CA CYS A 103 5.49 -3.96 -16.19
C CYS A 103 4.85 -5.34 -16.34
N GLN A 104 4.23 -5.87 -15.27
CA GLN A 104 3.58 -7.19 -15.22
C GLN A 104 4.50 -8.35 -15.64
N LYS A 105 5.83 -8.14 -15.58
CA LYS A 105 6.83 -9.18 -15.82
C LYS A 105 7.28 -9.80 -14.50
N PRO A 106 7.68 -11.08 -14.49
CA PRO A 106 8.27 -11.70 -13.32
C PRO A 106 9.51 -10.93 -12.85
N ILE A 107 9.63 -10.76 -11.53
CA ILE A 107 10.73 -10.09 -10.82
C ILE A 107 11.81 -11.09 -10.47
#